data_AF-A0A099KE48-F1
#
_entry.id   AF-A0A099KE48-F1
#
_cell.length_a   1.000
_cell.length_b   1.000
_cell.length_c   1.000
_cell.angle_alpha   90.00
_cell.angle_beta   90.00
_cell.angle_gamma   90.00
#
_symmetry.space_group_name_H-M   'P 1'
#
loop_
_entity.id
_entity.type
_entity.pdbx_description
1 polymer ?
#
loop_
_entity_poly.entity_id
_entity_poly.type
_entity_poly.pdbx_seq_one_letter_code
_entity_poly.pdbx_strand_id
1 'polypeptide(L)'
;MGQSVLVFVSHSSDDKEGLIEPLVQDLEDCYINVWLDKRKILPGDNLRKSIFRDGLDKADVALIFFTEKSLKSSWVDREIKHVLREESKKGNDFDLNKIISIFDCEETYNQIAVRYPELTDDLLHLMPENYNRIQIGQLISAIWSKYLSLQGGDVETQRQLLTKEKEIFQQTKDIEALKKTISELKSNNSVNKIEDEFLLFFRSGKVDGFINAQKELLAGSGNSSNSVANISEAVAFGLVTIGSYETVNLTQKGRDFFKWYILNNSN
;
A
#
# COMPACT_ATOMS: atom_id res chain seq x y z
N MET A 1 -16.53 9.34 -3.90
CA MET A 1 -16.75 8.97 -2.48
C MET A 1 -16.61 7.46 -2.42
N GLY A 2 -15.66 6.94 -1.63
CA GLY A 2 -15.36 5.50 -1.58
C GLY A 2 -16.57 4.70 -1.07
N GLN A 3 -16.76 3.50 -1.58
CA GLN A 3 -17.74 2.57 -1.03
C GLN A 3 -17.38 2.28 0.43
N SER A 4 -18.32 2.54 1.34
CA SER A 4 -18.20 2.19 2.76
C SER A 4 -18.99 0.92 3.02
N VAL A 5 -18.33 -0.15 3.49
CA VAL A 5 -18.98 -1.41 3.85
C VAL A 5 -19.68 -1.23 5.20
N LEU A 6 -20.96 -1.60 5.27
CA LEU A 6 -21.72 -1.64 6.51
C LEU A 6 -21.68 -3.04 7.13
N VAL A 7 -21.05 -3.15 8.29
CA VAL A 7 -20.85 -4.41 9.01
C VAL A 7 -21.72 -4.45 10.25
N PHE A 8 -22.62 -5.43 10.34
CA PHE A 8 -23.39 -5.70 11.55
C PHE A 8 -22.59 -6.59 12.50
N VAL A 9 -22.61 -6.31 13.81
CA VAL A 9 -21.88 -7.10 14.82
C VAL A 9 -22.84 -7.65 15.88
N SER A 10 -22.99 -8.97 15.90
CA SER A 10 -23.75 -9.72 16.90
C SER A 10 -22.81 -10.36 17.93
N HIS A 11 -23.05 -10.10 19.21
CA HIS A 11 -22.21 -10.55 20.32
C HIS A 11 -23.03 -10.80 21.60
N SER A 12 -22.48 -11.54 22.56
CA SER A 12 -23.05 -11.60 23.91
C SER A 12 -22.79 -10.30 24.66
N SER A 13 -23.70 -9.89 25.54
CA SER A 13 -23.49 -8.72 26.41
C SER A 13 -22.23 -8.85 27.28
N ASP A 14 -21.85 -10.08 27.63
CA ASP A 14 -20.70 -10.37 28.48
C ASP A 14 -19.35 -10.14 27.76
N ASP A 15 -19.36 -10.08 26.42
CA ASP A 15 -18.17 -9.87 25.60
C ASP A 15 -17.99 -8.40 25.19
N LYS A 16 -18.99 -7.55 25.48
CA LYS A 16 -19.08 -6.19 24.95
C LYS A 16 -17.89 -5.32 25.32
N GLU A 17 -17.64 -5.16 26.61
CA GLU A 17 -16.60 -4.26 27.13
C GLU A 17 -15.18 -4.83 26.92
N GLY A 18 -15.03 -6.16 26.96
CA GLY A 18 -13.71 -6.81 26.92
C GLY A 18 -13.15 -7.04 25.52
N LEU A 19 -14.00 -7.30 24.53
CA LEU A 19 -13.59 -7.69 23.18
C LEU A 19 -14.22 -6.82 22.08
N ILE A 20 -15.52 -6.55 22.17
CA ILE A 20 -16.27 -5.99 21.06
C ILE A 20 -16.06 -4.48 20.90
N GLU A 21 -16.08 -3.71 21.99
CA GLU A 21 -15.85 -2.26 21.94
C GLU A 21 -14.45 -1.89 21.39
N PRO A 22 -13.35 -2.50 21.87
CA PRO A 22 -12.03 -2.28 21.28
C PRO A 22 -11.99 -2.63 19.79
N LEU A 23 -12.62 -3.74 19.41
CA LEU A 23 -12.64 -4.21 18.04
C LEU A 23 -13.42 -3.28 17.10
N VAL A 24 -14.56 -2.77 17.57
CA VAL A 24 -15.35 -1.80 16.79
C VAL A 24 -14.56 -0.55 16.54
N GLN A 25 -13.84 -0.04 17.55
CA GLN A 25 -12.97 1.12 17.37
C GLN A 25 -11.88 0.85 16.32
N ASP A 26 -11.22 -0.30 16.39
CA ASP A 26 -10.19 -0.68 15.42
C ASP A 26 -10.74 -0.80 13.97
N LEU A 27 -11.96 -1.30 13.81
CA LEU A 27 -12.64 -1.40 12.51
C LEU A 27 -13.05 -0.03 11.97
N GLU A 28 -13.58 0.85 12.82
CA GLU A 28 -13.96 2.22 12.46
C GLU A 28 -12.74 3.07 12.08
N ASP A 29 -11.62 2.90 12.79
CA ASP A 29 -10.32 3.51 12.44
C ASP A 29 -9.82 3.06 11.06
N CYS A 30 -10.26 1.88 10.60
CA CYS A 30 -10.00 1.35 9.26
C CYS A 30 -11.08 1.75 8.22
N TYR A 31 -11.92 2.74 8.52
CA TYR A 31 -13.01 3.24 7.66
C TYR A 31 -14.09 2.20 7.34
N ILE A 32 -14.30 1.22 8.20
CA ILE A 32 -15.42 0.27 8.11
C ILE A 32 -16.56 0.82 8.96
N ASN A 33 -17.76 0.92 8.37
CA ASN A 33 -18.93 1.36 9.13
C ASN A 33 -19.47 0.18 9.94
N VAL A 34 -19.42 0.27 11.26
CA VAL A 34 -19.88 -0.81 12.14
C VAL A 34 -21.24 -0.45 12.74
N TRP A 35 -22.17 -1.39 12.68
CA TRP A 35 -23.46 -1.31 13.36
C TRP A 35 -23.52 -2.35 14.48
N LEU A 36 -23.35 -1.88 15.71
CA LEU A 36 -23.58 -2.68 16.91
C LEU A 36 -25.07 -2.74 17.24
N ASP A 37 -25.59 -3.94 17.52
CA ASP A 37 -26.95 -4.07 18.04
C ASP A 37 -27.05 -3.36 19.39
N LYS A 38 -27.97 -2.40 19.50
CA LYS A 38 -28.29 -1.70 20.76
C LYS A 38 -29.23 -2.53 21.63
N ARG A 39 -29.83 -3.60 21.11
CA ARG A 39 -30.70 -4.49 21.88
C ARG A 39 -29.84 -5.48 22.66
N LYS A 40 -29.93 -5.42 23.98
CA LYS A 40 -29.51 -6.53 24.83
C LYS A 40 -30.36 -7.73 24.42
N ILE A 41 -29.74 -8.81 23.95
CA ILE A 41 -30.43 -10.10 23.78
C ILE A 41 -30.80 -10.56 25.19
N LEU A 42 -32.04 -10.30 25.61
CA LEU A 42 -32.53 -10.78 26.89
C LEU A 42 -32.88 -12.28 26.77
N PRO A 43 -32.78 -13.06 27.85
CA PRO A 43 -33.29 -14.43 27.86
C PRO A 43 -34.77 -14.45 27.46
N GLY A 44 -35.08 -15.03 26.29
CA GLY A 44 -36.43 -15.08 25.71
C GLY A 44 -36.70 -14.11 24.55
N ASP A 45 -35.74 -13.27 24.15
CA ASP A 45 -35.82 -12.55 22.88
C ASP A 45 -35.55 -13.51 21.71
N ASN A 46 -36.40 -13.46 20.69
CA ASN A 46 -36.22 -14.24 19.46
C ASN A 46 -34.93 -13.78 18.77
N LEU A 47 -33.84 -14.49 18.99
CA LEU A 47 -32.55 -14.34 18.31
C LEU A 47 -32.71 -14.25 16.77
N ARG A 48 -33.73 -14.94 16.23
CA ARG A 48 -34.20 -14.82 14.85
C ARG A 48 -34.41 -13.37 14.40
N LYS A 49 -35.07 -12.54 15.22
CA LYS A 49 -35.42 -11.17 14.85
C LYS A 49 -34.21 -10.25 14.83
N SER A 50 -33.29 -10.38 15.79
CA SER A 50 -32.10 -9.51 15.87
C SER A 50 -31.08 -9.87 14.78
N ILE A 51 -30.69 -11.14 14.69
CA ILE A 51 -29.63 -11.56 13.75
C ILE A 51 -30.14 -11.57 12.32
N PHE A 52 -31.22 -12.29 12.05
CA PHE A 52 -31.63 -12.55 10.68
C PHE A 52 -32.41 -11.35 10.13
N ARG A 53 -33.46 -10.91 10.84
CA ARG A 53 -34.34 -9.86 10.30
C ARG A 53 -33.75 -8.45 10.33
N ASP A 54 -33.13 -8.04 11.44
CA ASP A 54 -32.62 -6.67 11.55
C ASP A 54 -31.19 -6.54 11.01
N GLY A 55 -30.32 -7.54 11.25
CA GLY A 55 -28.91 -7.55 10.84
C GLY A 55 -28.67 -7.85 9.35
N LEU A 56 -29.15 -8.99 8.85
CA LEU A 56 -28.85 -9.46 7.48
C LEU A 56 -29.56 -8.68 6.36
N ASP A 57 -30.71 -8.06 6.66
CA ASP A 57 -31.47 -7.25 5.69
C ASP A 57 -30.77 -5.92 5.38
N LYS A 58 -30.13 -5.30 6.38
CA LYS A 58 -29.60 -3.94 6.27
C LYS A 58 -28.09 -3.88 6.10
N ALA A 59 -27.36 -4.86 6.62
CA ALA A 59 -25.90 -4.88 6.53
C ALA A 59 -25.43 -5.56 5.25
N ASP A 60 -24.25 -5.13 4.81
CA ASP A 60 -23.54 -5.74 3.70
C ASP A 60 -22.90 -7.07 4.14
N VAL A 61 -22.35 -7.08 5.36
CA VAL A 61 -21.72 -8.24 6.01
C VAL A 61 -22.17 -8.31 7.47
N ALA A 62 -22.37 -9.52 8.00
CA ALA A 62 -22.71 -9.74 9.40
C ALA A 62 -21.63 -10.55 10.10
N LEU A 63 -21.07 -9.99 11.18
CA LEU A 63 -20.14 -10.68 12.08
C LEU A 63 -20.91 -11.28 13.26
N ILE A 64 -20.72 -12.56 13.51
CA ILE A 64 -21.30 -13.25 14.66
C ILE A 64 -20.17 -13.76 15.54
N PHE A 65 -20.10 -13.25 16.77
CA PHE A 65 -19.10 -13.65 17.76
C PHE A 65 -19.59 -14.83 18.59
N PHE A 66 -18.88 -15.94 18.46
CA PHE A 66 -19.02 -17.12 19.28
C PHE A 66 -17.89 -17.13 20.30
N THR A 67 -18.27 -17.10 21.58
CA THR A 67 -17.35 -17.17 22.71
C THR A 67 -17.85 -18.24 23.67
N GLU A 68 -16.98 -18.69 24.57
CA GLU A 68 -17.39 -19.63 25.63
C GLU A 68 -18.56 -19.05 26.47
N LYS A 69 -18.57 -17.73 26.67
CA LYS A 69 -19.62 -17.00 27.39
C LYS A 69 -20.91 -16.93 26.58
N SER A 70 -20.84 -16.69 25.26
CA SER A 70 -22.01 -16.61 24.40
C SER A 70 -22.73 -17.96 24.27
N LEU A 71 -21.97 -19.06 24.23
CA LEU A 71 -22.52 -20.43 24.21
C LEU A 71 -23.36 -20.79 25.46
N LYS A 72 -23.04 -20.20 26.62
CA LYS A 72 -23.68 -20.52 27.91
C LYS A 72 -24.91 -19.65 28.22
N SER A 73 -25.05 -18.49 27.60
CA SER A 73 -25.86 -17.39 28.15
C SER A 73 -27.26 -17.21 27.55
N SER A 74 -27.50 -17.46 26.26
CA SER A 74 -28.84 -17.11 25.70
C SER A 74 -29.29 -17.79 24.40
N TRP A 75 -28.53 -18.73 23.83
CA TRP A 75 -28.88 -19.30 22.51
C TRP A 75 -29.96 -20.39 22.64
N VAL A 76 -31.19 -20.09 22.19
CA VAL A 76 -32.28 -21.07 22.11
C VAL A 76 -32.05 -21.96 20.88
N ASP A 77 -31.35 -23.06 21.08
CA ASP A 77 -30.97 -24.03 20.05
C ASP A 77 -32.05 -24.39 19.05
N ARG A 78 -33.25 -24.57 19.60
CA ARG A 78 -34.40 -25.00 18.83
C ARG A 78 -34.75 -23.95 17.79
N GLU A 79 -34.77 -22.67 18.17
CA GLU A 79 -35.12 -21.57 17.26
C GLU A 79 -34.08 -21.38 16.16
N ILE A 80 -32.79 -21.44 16.50
CA ILE A 80 -31.70 -21.31 15.52
C ILE A 80 -31.76 -22.43 14.49
N LYS A 81 -31.87 -23.69 14.96
CA LYS A 81 -32.00 -24.85 14.04
C LYS A 81 -33.25 -24.77 13.17
N HIS A 82 -34.34 -24.23 13.69
CA HIS A 82 -35.55 -24.01 12.89
C HIS A 82 -35.32 -22.97 11.80
N VAL A 83 -34.69 -21.83 12.12
CA VAL A 83 -34.38 -20.79 11.14
C VAL A 83 -33.45 -21.30 10.04
N LEU A 84 -32.31 -21.90 10.40
CA LEU A 84 -31.35 -22.44 9.43
C LEU A 84 -31.99 -23.47 8.48
N ARG A 85 -32.92 -24.30 8.99
CA ARG A 85 -33.68 -25.27 8.19
C ARG A 85 -34.76 -24.64 7.31
N GLU A 86 -35.41 -23.56 7.77
CA GLU A 86 -36.39 -22.83 6.96
C GLU A 86 -35.72 -22.12 5.78
N GLU A 87 -34.56 -21.48 6.01
CA GLU A 87 -33.79 -20.80 4.97
C GLU A 87 -33.27 -21.78 3.92
N SER A 88 -32.76 -22.94 4.35
CA SER A 88 -32.30 -23.98 3.42
C SER A 88 -33.40 -24.48 2.47
N LYS A 89 -34.68 -24.24 2.78
CA LYS A 89 -35.86 -24.72 2.00
C LYS A 89 -36.55 -23.63 1.20
N LYS A 90 -36.53 -22.38 1.67
CA LYS A 90 -37.10 -21.22 1.00
C LYS A 90 -35.93 -20.39 0.49
N GLY A 91 -35.58 -20.54 -0.78
CA GLY A 91 -34.45 -19.83 -1.38
C GLY A 91 -34.65 -18.32 -1.54
N ASN A 92 -35.13 -17.61 -0.52
CA ASN A 92 -35.10 -16.16 -0.34
C ASN A 92 -35.82 -15.78 0.97
N ASP A 93 -35.04 -15.39 1.98
CA ASP A 93 -35.30 -14.18 2.81
C ASP A 93 -34.00 -13.76 3.54
N PHE A 94 -33.10 -14.70 3.90
CA PHE A 94 -31.82 -14.38 4.53
C PHE A 94 -30.59 -14.96 3.79
N ASP A 95 -29.72 -14.08 3.30
CA ASP A 95 -28.43 -14.48 2.74
C ASP A 95 -27.46 -14.87 3.86
N LEU A 96 -27.48 -16.14 4.27
CA LEU A 96 -26.48 -16.72 5.17
C LEU A 96 -25.05 -16.52 4.63
N ASN A 97 -24.91 -16.36 3.32
CA ASN A 97 -23.67 -15.98 2.64
C ASN A 97 -23.13 -14.61 3.07
N LYS A 98 -23.84 -13.79 3.84
CA LYS A 98 -23.31 -12.54 4.43
C LYS A 98 -22.62 -12.74 5.77
N ILE A 99 -22.77 -13.92 6.37
CA ILE A 99 -22.29 -14.19 7.72
C ILE A 99 -20.79 -14.53 7.68
N ILE A 100 -20.06 -13.95 8.62
CA ILE A 100 -18.71 -14.34 9.02
C ILE A 100 -18.76 -14.67 10.51
N SER A 101 -18.47 -15.92 10.83
CA SER A 101 -18.46 -16.41 12.21
C SER A 101 -17.07 -16.28 12.80
N ILE A 102 -16.99 -15.66 13.97
CA ILE A 102 -15.75 -15.34 14.68
C ILE A 102 -15.73 -16.10 16.00
N PHE A 103 -14.60 -16.69 16.34
CA PHE A 103 -14.44 -17.56 17.50
C PHE A 103 -13.33 -17.07 18.43
N ASP A 104 -13.57 -17.08 19.74
CA ASP A 104 -12.52 -16.77 20.73
C ASP A 104 -11.42 -17.84 20.77
N CYS A 105 -11.80 -19.10 20.59
CA CYS A 105 -10.89 -20.25 20.61
C CYS A 105 -11.38 -21.40 19.72
N GLU A 106 -10.48 -22.35 19.45
CA GLU A 106 -10.75 -23.52 18.62
C GLU A 106 -11.81 -24.45 19.24
N GLU A 107 -11.91 -24.48 20.58
CA GLU A 107 -12.91 -25.29 21.27
C GLU A 107 -14.33 -24.79 20.99
N THR A 108 -14.55 -23.47 21.03
CA THR A 108 -15.82 -22.84 20.66
C THR A 108 -16.17 -23.13 19.20
N TYR A 109 -15.18 -23.05 18.29
CA TYR A 109 -15.38 -23.42 16.88
C TYR A 109 -15.85 -24.87 16.75
N ASN A 110 -15.17 -25.82 17.38
CA ASN A 110 -15.53 -27.23 17.30
C ASN A 110 -16.95 -27.51 17.82
N GLN A 111 -17.33 -26.86 18.92
CA GLN A 111 -18.69 -26.97 19.46
C GLN A 111 -19.74 -26.40 18.50
N ILE A 112 -19.47 -25.25 17.87
CA ILE A 112 -20.39 -24.62 16.91
C ILE A 112 -20.44 -25.41 15.59
N ALA A 113 -19.32 -25.87 15.05
CA ALA A 113 -19.26 -26.66 13.82
C ALA A 113 -20.09 -27.94 13.90
N VAL A 114 -20.10 -28.59 15.07
CA VAL A 114 -20.96 -29.77 15.32
C VAL A 114 -22.44 -29.39 15.46
N ARG A 115 -22.74 -28.23 16.03
CA ARG A 115 -24.11 -27.81 16.39
C ARG A 115 -24.85 -27.10 15.25
N TYR A 116 -24.11 -26.31 14.46
CA TYR A 116 -24.53 -25.38 13.41
C TYR A 116 -23.51 -25.33 12.26
N PRO A 117 -23.32 -26.42 11.50
CA PRO A 117 -22.38 -26.44 10.38
C PRO A 117 -22.70 -25.38 9.32
N GLU A 118 -23.95 -24.94 9.21
CA GLU A 118 -24.38 -23.90 8.26
C GLU A 118 -23.88 -22.49 8.63
N LEU A 119 -23.45 -22.29 9.88
CA LEU A 119 -22.88 -21.03 10.36
C LEU A 119 -21.36 -21.04 10.36
N THR A 120 -20.72 -22.18 10.09
CA THR A 120 -19.26 -22.27 9.97
C THR A 120 -18.89 -22.21 8.49
N ASP A 121 -18.00 -21.29 8.15
CA ASP A 121 -17.35 -21.26 6.83
C ASP A 121 -16.11 -22.18 6.84
N ASP A 122 -15.54 -22.48 5.68
CA ASP A 122 -14.28 -23.24 5.56
C ASP A 122 -13.09 -22.51 6.21
N LEU A 123 -13.24 -21.21 6.46
CA LEU A 123 -12.25 -20.36 7.10
C LEU A 123 -12.53 -20.22 8.61
N LEU A 124 -11.56 -20.65 9.41
CA LEU A 124 -11.56 -20.45 10.85
C LEU A 124 -11.08 -19.02 11.19
N HIS A 125 -12.01 -18.16 11.62
CA HIS A 125 -11.70 -16.81 12.08
C HIS A 125 -11.54 -16.77 13.61
N LEU A 126 -10.29 -16.87 14.08
CA LEU A 126 -9.97 -16.77 15.52
C LEU A 126 -9.70 -15.33 15.95
N MET A 127 -10.40 -14.90 17.00
CA MET A 127 -10.30 -13.57 17.59
C MET A 127 -10.35 -13.66 19.12
N PRO A 128 -9.21 -13.96 19.77
CA PRO A 128 -9.13 -14.00 21.23
C PRO A 128 -9.26 -12.60 21.84
N GLU A 129 -9.57 -12.49 23.14
CA GLU A 129 -9.68 -11.19 23.85
C GLU A 129 -8.43 -10.31 23.72
N ASN A 130 -7.24 -10.93 23.61
CA ASN A 130 -5.96 -10.26 23.41
C ASN A 130 -5.49 -10.29 21.95
N TYR A 131 -6.40 -10.00 21.02
CA TYR A 131 -6.07 -10.04 19.59
C TYR A 131 -4.99 -9.03 19.20
N ASN A 132 -4.25 -9.34 18.14
CA ASN A 132 -3.16 -8.50 17.64
C ASN A 132 -3.48 -7.89 16.26
N ARG A 133 -2.54 -7.07 15.76
CA ARG A 133 -2.66 -6.40 14.46
C ARG A 133 -2.78 -7.35 13.26
N ILE A 134 -2.33 -8.60 13.38
CA ILE A 134 -2.44 -9.60 12.32
C ILE A 134 -3.89 -10.10 12.26
N GLN A 135 -4.50 -10.40 13.41
CA GLN A 135 -5.89 -10.89 13.48
C GLN A 135 -6.90 -9.85 13.00
N ILE A 136 -6.73 -8.57 13.38
CA ILE A 136 -7.57 -7.50 12.84
C ILE A 136 -7.40 -7.36 11.32
N GLY A 137 -6.16 -7.45 10.81
CA GLY A 137 -5.89 -7.42 9.37
C GLY A 137 -6.53 -8.59 8.62
N GLN A 138 -6.51 -9.78 9.20
CA GLN A 138 -7.19 -10.97 8.67
C GLN A 138 -8.71 -10.78 8.66
N LEU A 139 -9.29 -10.24 9.72
CA LEU A 139 -10.73 -9.96 9.80
C LEU A 139 -11.15 -8.92 8.76
N ILE A 140 -10.42 -7.81 8.63
CA ILE A 140 -10.68 -6.78 7.63
C ILE A 140 -10.64 -7.38 6.22
N SER A 141 -9.62 -8.21 5.93
CA SER A 141 -9.50 -8.92 4.67
C SER A 141 -10.71 -9.83 4.40
N ALA A 142 -11.17 -10.57 5.42
CA ALA A 142 -12.33 -11.44 5.32
C ALA A 142 -13.63 -10.64 5.04
N ILE A 143 -13.84 -9.51 5.73
CA ILE A 143 -14.99 -8.62 5.52
C ILE A 143 -15.04 -8.15 4.06
N TRP A 144 -13.93 -7.60 3.56
CA TRP A 144 -13.87 -7.11 2.18
C TRP A 144 -14.02 -8.21 1.14
N SER A 145 -13.40 -9.37 1.38
CA SER A 145 -13.54 -10.53 0.50
C SER A 145 -15.00 -10.99 0.40
N LYS A 146 -15.69 -11.09 1.55
CA LYS A 146 -17.11 -11.46 1.60
C LYS A 146 -17.98 -10.42 0.90
N TYR A 147 -17.78 -9.14 1.21
CA TYR A 147 -18.51 -8.03 0.59
C TYR A 147 -18.39 -8.04 -0.94
N LEU A 148 -17.17 -8.20 -1.47
CA LEU A 148 -16.92 -8.23 -2.91
C LEU A 148 -17.53 -9.47 -3.58
N SER A 149 -17.45 -10.62 -2.93
CA SER A 149 -18.05 -11.87 -3.42
C SER A 149 -19.57 -11.73 -3.58
N LEU A 150 -20.24 -11.12 -2.60
CA LEU A 150 -21.69 -10.91 -2.59
C LEU A 150 -22.18 -9.97 -3.71
N GLN A 151 -21.35 -9.03 -4.18
CA GLN A 151 -21.70 -8.15 -5.30
C GLN A 151 -21.59 -8.82 -6.68
N GLY A 152 -21.47 -10.16 -6.74
CA GLY A 152 -21.29 -10.92 -7.98
C GLY A 152 -19.84 -10.93 -8.49
N GLY A 153 -18.91 -10.58 -7.60
CA GLY A 153 -17.52 -10.33 -7.91
C GLY A 153 -16.62 -11.55 -7.91
N ASP A 154 -17.01 -12.67 -8.52
CA ASP A 154 -16.07 -13.78 -8.69
C ASP A 154 -15.60 -13.98 -10.14
N VAL A 155 -16.47 -14.02 -11.15
CA VAL A 155 -15.97 -14.32 -12.52
C VAL A 155 -15.50 -13.06 -13.26
N GLU A 156 -16.28 -11.98 -13.23
CA GLU A 156 -15.99 -10.77 -14.01
C GLU A 156 -14.83 -9.97 -13.39
N THR A 157 -14.81 -9.86 -12.06
CA THR A 157 -13.73 -9.22 -11.28
C THR A 157 -12.44 -10.03 -11.33
N GLN A 158 -12.46 -11.36 -11.19
CA GLN A 158 -11.25 -12.17 -11.38
C GLN A 158 -10.73 -12.04 -12.81
N ARG A 159 -11.61 -11.98 -13.83
CA ARG A 159 -11.20 -11.70 -15.22
C ARG A 159 -10.60 -10.30 -15.38
N GLN A 160 -11.20 -9.28 -14.74
CA GLN A 160 -10.67 -7.91 -14.74
C GLN A 160 -9.34 -7.80 -13.99
N LEU A 161 -9.15 -8.55 -12.90
CA LEU A 161 -7.90 -8.62 -12.16
C LEU A 161 -6.83 -9.35 -12.98
N LEU A 162 -7.14 -10.52 -13.54
CA LEU A 162 -6.23 -11.28 -14.42
C LEU A 162 -5.82 -10.48 -15.66
N THR A 163 -6.72 -9.68 -16.23
CA THR A 163 -6.38 -8.81 -17.36
C THR A 163 -5.47 -7.66 -16.93
N LYS A 164 -5.75 -7.02 -15.80
CA LYS A 164 -4.87 -6.00 -15.23
C LYS A 164 -3.50 -6.54 -14.83
N GLU A 165 -3.42 -7.73 -14.23
CA GLU A 165 -2.15 -8.37 -13.88
C GLU A 165 -1.30 -8.70 -15.11
N LYS A 166 -1.92 -9.18 -16.20
CA LYS A 166 -1.24 -9.39 -17.48
C LYS A 166 -0.73 -8.07 -18.07
N GLU A 167 -1.51 -7.01 -17.98
CA GLU A 167 -1.12 -5.69 -18.46
C GLU A 167 0.07 -5.14 -17.64
N ILE A 168 0.00 -5.23 -16.31
CA ILE A 168 1.09 -4.84 -15.41
C ILE A 168 2.36 -5.64 -15.73
N PHE A 169 2.25 -6.95 -15.91
CA PHE A 169 3.38 -7.80 -16.27
C PHE A 169 4.01 -7.42 -17.61
N GLN A 170 3.20 -7.06 -18.59
CA GLN A 170 3.71 -6.60 -19.88
C GLN A 170 4.39 -5.24 -19.74
N GLN A 171 3.78 -4.30 -19.01
CA GLN A 171 4.37 -2.99 -18.73
C GLN A 171 5.68 -3.10 -17.94
N THR A 172 5.79 -3.99 -16.96
CA THR A 172 7.04 -4.17 -16.20
C THR A 172 8.16 -4.70 -17.09
N LYS A 173 7.85 -5.67 -17.96
CA LYS A 173 8.79 -6.19 -18.96
C LYS A 173 9.26 -5.10 -19.94
N ASP A 174 8.34 -4.27 -20.41
CA ASP A 174 8.65 -3.16 -21.32
C ASP A 174 9.51 -2.09 -20.61
N ILE A 175 9.19 -1.76 -19.35
CA ILE A 175 9.98 -0.86 -18.52
C ILE A 175 11.41 -1.40 -18.31
N GLU A 176 11.57 -2.70 -18.04
CA GLU A 176 12.89 -3.31 -17.90
C GLU A 176 13.70 -3.25 -19.20
N ALA A 177 13.06 -3.56 -20.33
CA ALA A 177 13.69 -3.45 -21.65
C ALA A 177 14.13 -2.01 -21.94
N LEU A 178 13.25 -1.03 -21.73
CA LEU A 178 13.54 0.40 -21.92
C LEU A 178 14.68 0.86 -21.00
N LYS A 179 14.69 0.45 -19.72
CA LYS A 179 15.77 0.76 -18.79
C LYS A 179 17.11 0.21 -19.28
N LYS A 180 17.13 -1.01 -19.80
CA LYS A 180 18.33 -1.62 -20.38
C LYS A 180 18.82 -0.83 -21.59
N THR A 181 17.93 -0.50 -22.52
CA THR A 181 18.27 0.33 -23.68
C THR A 181 18.79 1.71 -23.28
N ILE A 182 18.15 2.38 -22.32
CA ILE A 182 18.63 3.67 -21.81
C ILE A 182 20.02 3.53 -21.18
N SER A 183 20.28 2.46 -20.42
CA SER A 183 21.59 2.22 -19.81
C SER A 183 22.69 2.00 -20.86
N GLU A 184 22.40 1.25 -21.92
CA GLU A 184 23.31 1.00 -23.04
C GLU A 184 23.57 2.28 -23.85
N LEU A 185 22.52 3.07 -24.11
CA LEU A 185 22.66 4.36 -24.79
C LEU A 185 23.46 5.35 -23.93
N LYS A 186 23.23 5.39 -22.61
CA LYS A 186 24.01 6.23 -21.70
C LYS A 186 25.47 5.80 -21.61
N SER A 187 25.76 4.50 -21.59
CA SER A 187 27.14 4.00 -21.52
C SER A 187 27.91 4.22 -22.82
N ASN A 188 27.23 4.16 -23.96
CA ASN A 188 27.82 4.28 -25.30
C ASN A 188 27.95 5.73 -25.77
N ASN A 189 27.30 6.69 -25.11
CA ASN A 189 27.40 8.09 -25.47
C ASN A 189 28.61 8.74 -24.78
N SER A 190 29.71 8.90 -25.52
CA SER A 190 30.96 9.52 -25.05
C SER A 190 30.75 10.96 -24.56
N VAL A 191 29.74 11.66 -25.07
CA VAL A 191 29.36 13.02 -24.68
C VAL A 191 28.90 13.08 -23.22
N ASN A 192 28.08 12.13 -22.76
CA ASN A 192 27.58 12.10 -21.37
C ASN A 192 28.71 11.90 -20.35
N LYS A 193 29.72 11.09 -20.67
CA LYS A 193 30.89 10.90 -19.78
C LYS A 193 31.68 12.19 -19.60
N ILE A 194 31.82 12.99 -20.66
CA ILE A 194 32.51 14.28 -20.62
C ILE A 194 31.67 15.32 -19.86
N GLU A 195 30.35 15.32 -20.05
CA GLU A 195 29.44 16.20 -19.30
C GLU A 195 29.41 15.87 -17.81
N ASP A 196 29.36 14.60 -17.43
CA ASP A 196 29.44 14.16 -16.03
C ASP A 196 30.78 14.57 -15.39
N GLU A 197 31.88 14.48 -16.14
CA GLU A 197 33.21 14.93 -15.71
C GLU A 197 33.25 16.45 -15.50
N PHE A 198 32.68 17.23 -16.42
CA PHE A 198 32.60 18.70 -16.29
C PHE A 198 31.69 19.13 -15.13
N LEU A 199 30.60 18.40 -14.89
CA LEU A 199 29.68 18.66 -13.78
C LEU A 199 30.35 18.37 -12.43
N LEU A 200 31.21 17.36 -12.35
CA LEU A 200 32.07 17.10 -11.18
C LEU A 200 33.07 18.23 -10.94
N PHE A 201 33.74 18.72 -12.00
CA PHE A 201 34.66 19.84 -11.89
C PHE A 201 33.94 21.09 -11.36
N PHE A 202 32.80 21.44 -11.95
CA PHE A 202 32.00 22.59 -11.52
C PHE A 202 31.53 22.47 -10.06
N ARG A 203 30.93 21.35 -9.68
CA ARG A 203 30.45 21.14 -8.28
C ARG A 203 31.56 21.15 -7.25
N SER A 204 32.79 20.83 -7.64
CA SER A 204 33.92 20.85 -6.70
C SER A 204 34.25 22.27 -6.21
N GLY A 205 33.82 23.33 -6.89
CA GLY A 205 34.17 24.73 -6.60
C GLY A 205 35.65 25.06 -6.83
N LYS A 206 36.46 24.07 -7.24
CA LYS A 206 37.91 24.21 -7.38
C LYS A 206 38.32 24.95 -8.65
N VAL A 207 37.43 25.05 -9.62
CA VAL A 207 37.66 25.73 -10.91
C VAL A 207 36.97 27.09 -11.02
N ASP A 208 36.46 27.64 -9.91
CA ASP A 208 35.73 28.91 -9.92
C ASP A 208 36.60 30.09 -10.40
N GLY A 209 37.88 30.11 -10.02
CA GLY A 209 38.80 31.14 -10.51
C GLY A 209 39.09 31.01 -12.02
N PHE A 210 39.10 29.79 -12.55
CA PHE A 210 39.17 29.54 -14.00
C PHE A 210 37.89 29.99 -14.72
N ILE A 211 36.71 29.75 -14.12
CA ILE A 211 35.42 30.22 -14.64
C ILE A 211 35.36 31.76 -14.66
N ASN A 212 35.79 32.41 -13.58
CA ASN A 212 35.78 33.88 -13.50
C ASN A 212 36.74 34.53 -14.51
N ALA A 213 37.85 33.87 -14.82
CA ALA A 213 38.81 34.31 -15.84
C ALA A 213 38.39 34.00 -17.29
N GLN A 214 37.17 33.46 -17.52
CA GLN A 214 36.69 33.03 -18.84
C GLN A 214 36.88 34.09 -19.94
N LYS A 215 36.49 35.35 -19.69
CA LYS A 215 36.58 36.41 -20.70
C LYS A 215 38.00 36.70 -21.13
N GLU A 216 38.93 36.71 -20.18
CA GLU A 216 40.34 37.01 -20.41
C GLU A 216 41.05 35.84 -21.11
N LEU A 217 40.77 34.60 -20.65
CA LEU A 217 41.32 33.39 -21.24
C LEU A 217 40.81 33.11 -22.66
N LEU A 218 39.58 33.53 -22.99
CA LEU A 218 39.04 33.46 -24.35
C LEU A 218 39.56 34.58 -25.25
N ALA A 219 39.87 35.76 -24.69
CA ALA A 219 40.41 36.90 -25.43
C ALA A 219 41.91 36.75 -25.79
N GLY A 220 42.60 35.76 -25.21
CA GLY A 220 44.01 35.50 -25.48
C GLY A 220 44.96 36.56 -24.92
N SER A 221 44.51 37.38 -23.97
CA SER A 221 45.40 38.26 -23.22
C SER A 221 46.36 37.40 -22.41
N GLY A 222 47.67 37.65 -22.52
CA GLY A 222 48.72 36.89 -21.87
C GLY A 222 48.67 37.01 -20.35
N ASN A 223 47.73 36.29 -19.73
CA ASN A 223 47.55 36.26 -18.29
C ASN A 223 48.68 35.41 -17.67
N SER A 224 49.31 35.94 -16.62
CA SER A 224 50.26 35.18 -15.82
C SER A 224 49.51 34.23 -14.88
N SER A 225 50.10 33.07 -14.58
CA SER A 225 49.53 32.07 -13.66
C SER A 225 49.11 32.66 -12.31
N ASN A 226 49.79 33.72 -11.84
CA ASN A 226 49.49 34.41 -10.57
C ASN A 226 48.24 35.30 -10.59
N SER A 227 47.69 35.60 -11.78
CA SER A 227 46.50 36.46 -11.92
C SER A 227 45.17 35.71 -11.82
N VAL A 228 45.20 34.37 -11.93
CA VAL A 228 44.00 33.53 -11.94
C VAL A 228 43.97 32.66 -10.69
N ALA A 229 42.97 32.86 -9.84
CA ALA A 229 42.78 32.03 -8.65
C ALA A 229 42.55 30.55 -9.05
N ASN A 230 43.11 29.61 -8.28
CA ASN A 230 42.96 28.17 -8.45
C ASN A 230 43.34 27.64 -9.85
N ILE A 231 44.35 28.27 -10.48
CA ILE A 231 44.86 27.84 -11.79
C ILE A 231 45.49 26.44 -11.73
N SER A 232 46.06 26.05 -10.59
CA SER A 232 46.72 24.75 -10.39
C SER A 232 45.74 23.59 -10.54
N GLU A 233 44.51 23.74 -10.06
CA GLU A 233 43.43 22.78 -10.20
C GLU A 233 42.94 22.71 -11.65
N ALA A 234 42.83 23.86 -12.33
CA ALA A 234 42.49 23.89 -13.75
C ALA A 234 43.56 23.21 -14.63
N VAL A 235 44.83 23.31 -14.25
CA VAL A 235 45.94 22.58 -14.90
C VAL A 235 45.86 21.09 -14.60
N ALA A 236 45.60 20.69 -13.35
CA ALA A 236 45.46 19.29 -12.95
C ALA A 236 44.29 18.58 -13.69
N PHE A 237 43.20 19.30 -13.96
CA PHE A 237 42.07 18.79 -14.74
C PHE A 237 42.26 18.84 -16.27
N GLY A 238 43.40 19.39 -16.72
CA GLY A 238 43.76 19.51 -18.14
C GLY A 238 42.98 20.57 -18.90
N LEU A 239 42.33 21.52 -18.21
CA LEU A 239 41.59 22.63 -18.82
C LEU A 239 42.53 23.70 -19.38
N VAL A 240 43.73 23.79 -18.81
CA VAL A 240 44.72 24.82 -19.09
C VAL A 240 46.12 24.23 -19.05
N THR A 241 47.05 24.78 -19.83
CA THR A 241 48.49 24.49 -19.74
C THR A 241 49.28 25.76 -19.42
N ILE A 242 50.37 25.61 -18.66
CA ILE A 242 51.29 26.72 -18.36
C ILE A 242 52.47 26.63 -19.34
N GLY A 243 52.65 27.67 -20.14
CA GLY A 243 53.77 27.83 -21.06
C GLY A 243 55.00 28.47 -20.41
N SER A 244 56.05 28.67 -21.21
CA SER A 244 57.24 29.41 -20.81
C SER A 244 56.86 30.83 -20.34
N TYR A 245 57.51 31.32 -19.27
CA TYR A 245 57.20 32.62 -18.63
C TYR A 245 55.82 32.68 -17.93
N GLU A 246 55.32 31.56 -17.41
CA GLU A 246 54.07 31.49 -16.65
C GLU A 246 52.81 31.90 -17.42
N THR A 247 52.87 31.91 -18.76
CA THR A 247 51.72 32.24 -19.61
C THR A 247 50.68 31.13 -19.57
N VAL A 248 49.43 31.49 -19.33
CA VAL A 248 48.32 30.55 -19.22
C VAL A 248 47.69 30.31 -20.60
N ASN A 249 47.71 29.07 -21.09
CA ASN A 249 47.16 28.69 -22.39
C ASN A 249 45.93 27.79 -22.25
N LEU A 250 44.85 28.15 -22.93
CA LEU A 250 43.59 27.39 -22.88
C LEU A 250 43.66 26.14 -23.77
N THR A 251 43.40 24.96 -23.19
CA THR A 251 43.36 23.69 -23.94
C THR A 251 42.04 23.53 -24.69
N GLN A 252 41.97 22.52 -25.56
CA GLN A 252 40.71 22.17 -26.22
C GLN A 252 39.65 21.71 -25.21
N LYS A 253 40.04 20.90 -24.21
CA LYS A 253 39.17 20.48 -23.10
C LYS A 253 38.65 21.67 -22.30
N GLY A 254 39.49 22.68 -22.05
CA GLY A 254 39.08 23.93 -21.40
C GLY A 254 38.05 24.73 -22.20
N ARG A 255 38.23 24.82 -23.53
CA ARG A 255 37.22 25.45 -24.43
C ARG A 255 35.89 24.71 -24.41
N ASP A 256 35.92 23.39 -24.41
CA ASP A 256 34.70 22.57 -24.39
C ASP A 256 33.99 22.65 -23.03
N PHE A 257 34.75 22.73 -21.92
CA PHE A 257 34.20 23.02 -20.60
C PHE A 257 33.51 24.39 -20.55
N PHE A 258 34.11 25.45 -21.11
CA PHE A 258 33.47 26.76 -21.14
C PHE A 258 32.19 26.78 -21.98
N LYS A 259 32.15 26.08 -23.12
CA LYS A 259 30.92 25.93 -23.91
C LYS A 259 29.83 25.23 -23.10
N TRP A 260 30.16 24.13 -22.43
CA TRP A 260 29.24 23.40 -21.55
C TRP A 260 28.76 24.28 -20.38
N TYR A 261 29.65 25.06 -19.76
CA TYR A 261 29.32 25.94 -18.65
C TYR A 261 28.35 27.04 -19.06
N ILE A 262 28.59 27.68 -20.22
CA ILE A 262 27.70 28.71 -20.77
C ILE A 262 26.31 28.12 -21.04
N LEU A 263 26.23 26.98 -21.74
CA LEU A 263 24.95 26.36 -22.12
C LEU A 263 24.08 25.96 -20.91
N ASN A 264 24.70 25.59 -19.79
CA ASN A 264 24.00 25.08 -18.61
C ASN A 264 23.78 26.13 -17.51
N ASN A 265 24.47 27.28 -17.55
CA ASN A 265 24.36 28.34 -16.54
C ASN A 265 23.97 29.71 -17.12
N SER A 266 23.58 29.80 -18.39
CA SER A 266 22.93 31.00 -18.94
C SER A 266 21.42 30.98 -18.66
N ASN A 267 21.03 31.31 -17.43
CA ASN A 267 19.69 31.78 -17.04
C ASN A 267 19.83 32.79 -15.91
#